data_AF-A0A7X7Y909-F1
#
_entry.id   AF-A0A7X7Y909-F1
#
_cell.length_a   1.000
_cell.length_b   1.000
_cell.length_c   1.000
_cell.angle_alpha   90.00
_cell.angle_beta   90.00
_cell.angle_gamma   90.00
#
_symmetry.space_group_name_H-M   'P 1'
#
loop_
_entity.id
_entity.type
_entity.pdbx_description
1 polymer ?
#
loop_
_entity_poly.entity_id
_entity_poly.type
_entity_poly.pdbx_seq_one_letter_code
_entity_poly.pdbx_strand_id
1 'polypeptide(L)'
;MDRETGDAVVLETLSRIKGIVKAVPILDEDRQTLLEIEREAEEKSLMGLGKVVNVGVRRLTLCDWLYVALTDMDFDWGRKPNLLMKKGDQIVGEEVSDPEKIKKLSGDRNVWFMHRNFVVYKDRVAFPQDVMQKICHFEIPCHLAEWCDIEEEHFRCHEILYAWPSTPCDVFLKKKYFGGSDERGSGTVLLGVNLDRGEKG
;
A
#
# COMPACT_ATOMS: atom_id res chain seq x y z
N MET A 1 13.14 20.21 -13.21
CA MET A 1 14.21 19.43 -12.57
C MET A 1 14.42 18.16 -13.39
N ASP A 2 15.65 17.77 -13.67
CA ASP A 2 15.95 16.48 -14.29
C ASP A 2 15.76 15.32 -13.28
N ARG A 3 15.69 14.09 -13.78
CA ARG A 3 15.41 12.89 -12.97
C ARG A 3 16.49 12.63 -11.91
N GLU A 4 17.76 12.88 -12.22
CA GLU A 4 18.87 12.59 -11.31
C GLU A 4 18.84 13.52 -10.10
N THR A 5 18.67 14.82 -10.34
CA THR A 5 18.51 15.82 -9.27
C THR A 5 17.28 15.51 -8.42
N GLY A 6 16.17 15.12 -9.06
CA GLY A 6 14.94 14.77 -8.35
C GLY A 6 15.03 13.50 -7.52
N ASP A 7 15.72 12.47 -8.03
CA ASP A 7 16.00 11.25 -7.29
C ASP A 7 16.82 11.56 -6.04
N ALA A 8 17.84 12.41 -6.13
CA ALA A 8 18.63 12.80 -4.97
C ALA A 8 17.77 13.43 -3.87
N VAL A 9 16.87 14.35 -4.22
CA VAL A 9 15.95 15.02 -3.29
C VAL A 9 15.01 14.01 -2.61
N VAL A 10 14.37 13.13 -3.39
CA VAL A 10 13.45 12.12 -2.84
C VAL A 10 14.20 11.17 -1.92
N LEU A 11 15.34 10.64 -2.35
CA LEU A 11 16.11 9.67 -1.58
C LEU A 11 16.67 10.27 -0.28
N GLU A 12 17.13 11.53 -0.32
CA GLU A 12 17.54 12.25 0.88
C GLU A 12 16.38 12.40 1.86
N THR A 13 15.20 12.79 1.38
CA THR A 13 13.98 12.88 2.20
C THR A 13 13.65 11.54 2.84
N LEU A 14 13.62 10.46 2.05
CA LEU A 14 13.32 9.12 2.54
C LEU A 14 14.34 8.61 3.57
N SER A 15 15.61 8.97 3.43
CA SER A 15 16.67 8.56 4.36
C SER A 15 16.51 9.13 5.78
N ARG A 16 15.74 10.21 5.94
CA ARG A 16 15.48 10.86 7.23
C ARG A 16 14.27 10.27 7.96
N ILE A 17 13.51 9.41 7.29
CA ILE A 17 12.27 8.85 7.81
C ILE A 17 12.59 7.67 8.71
N LYS A 18 12.09 7.72 9.95
CA LYS A 18 12.34 6.68 10.94
C LYS A 18 11.89 5.31 10.41
N GLY A 19 12.81 4.34 10.47
CA GLY A 19 12.59 2.97 10.04
C GLY A 19 12.75 2.71 8.54
N ILE A 20 13.06 3.72 7.73
CA ILE A 20 13.60 3.49 6.38
C ILE A 20 15.11 3.27 6.49
N VAL A 21 15.56 2.07 6.10
CA VAL A 21 16.97 1.68 6.13
C VAL A 21 17.67 2.14 4.85
N LYS A 22 17.02 1.96 3.71
CA LYS A 22 17.54 2.34 2.40
C LYS A 22 16.40 2.49 1.40
N ALA A 23 16.46 3.52 0.56
CA ALA A 23 15.55 3.68 -0.57
C ALA A 23 16.32 3.71 -1.89
N VAL A 24 15.67 3.27 -2.97
CA VAL A 24 16.21 3.35 -4.34
C VAL A 24 15.07 3.56 -5.35
N PRO A 25 15.32 4.23 -6.49
CA PRO A 25 14.37 4.32 -7.58
C PRO A 25 14.14 2.95 -8.22
N ILE A 26 12.90 2.65 -8.58
CA ILE A 26 12.53 1.48 -9.38
C ILE A 26 12.73 1.80 -10.86
N LEU A 27 13.30 0.85 -11.58
CA LEU A 27 13.47 0.93 -13.03
C LEU A 27 12.12 0.76 -13.73
N ASP A 28 11.87 1.54 -14.78
CA ASP A 28 10.61 1.46 -15.52
C ASP A 28 10.36 0.07 -16.13
N GLU A 29 11.41 -0.66 -16.49
CA GLU A 29 11.32 -2.05 -16.98
C GLU A 29 10.77 -3.02 -15.92
N ASP A 30 11.01 -2.77 -14.63
CA ASP A 30 10.58 -3.66 -13.56
C ASP A 30 9.09 -3.44 -13.19
N ARG A 31 8.46 -2.33 -13.62
CA ARG A 31 7.05 -2.02 -13.30
C ARG A 31 6.09 -3.12 -13.76
N GLN A 32 6.32 -3.68 -14.95
CA GLN A 32 5.49 -4.76 -15.48
C GLN A 32 5.69 -6.06 -14.68
N THR A 33 6.93 -6.35 -14.27
CA THR A 33 7.23 -7.48 -13.40
C THR A 33 6.54 -7.37 -12.05
N LEU A 34 6.48 -6.17 -11.44
CA LEU A 34 5.72 -5.97 -10.20
C LEU A 34 4.24 -6.33 -10.37
N LEU A 35 3.62 -5.87 -11.46
CA LEU A 35 2.21 -6.16 -11.75
C LEU A 35 1.95 -7.66 -11.98
N GLU A 36 2.89 -8.35 -12.63
CA GLU A 36 2.79 -9.80 -12.87
C GLU A 36 2.89 -10.59 -11.57
N ILE A 37 3.86 -10.26 -10.71
CA ILE A 37 4.03 -10.91 -9.40
C ILE A 37 2.79 -10.68 -8.53
N GLU A 38 2.28 -9.45 -8.48
CA GLU A 38 1.04 -9.16 -7.74
C GLU A 38 -0.14 -9.96 -8.31
N ARG A 39 -0.33 -9.99 -9.63
CA ARG A 39 -1.41 -10.77 -10.26
C ARG A 39 -1.33 -12.26 -9.89
N GLU A 40 -0.14 -12.85 -9.92
CA GLU A 40 0.05 -14.25 -9.52
C GLU A 40 -0.23 -14.46 -8.03
N ALA A 41 0.14 -13.51 -7.17
CA ALA A 41 -0.18 -13.56 -5.75
C ALA A 41 -1.70 -13.48 -5.51
N GLU A 42 -2.40 -12.64 -6.25
CA GLU A 42 -3.87 -12.51 -6.21
C GLU A 42 -4.58 -13.80 -6.63
N GLU A 43 -4.08 -14.48 -7.69
CA GLU A 43 -4.63 -15.76 -8.16
C GLU A 43 -4.46 -16.90 -7.12
N LYS A 44 -3.38 -16.85 -6.34
CA LYS A 44 -3.08 -17.81 -5.26
C LYS A 44 -3.78 -17.44 -3.95
N SER A 45 -4.25 -16.21 -3.81
CA SER A 45 -4.91 -15.70 -2.60
C SER A 45 -6.34 -16.25 -2.48
N LEU A 46 -6.45 -17.49 -2.02
CA LEU A 46 -7.72 -18.11 -1.63
C LEU A 46 -7.77 -18.25 -0.10
N MET A 47 -7.98 -17.14 0.59
CA MET A 47 -8.35 -17.12 2.02
C MET A 47 -9.79 -17.64 2.26
N GLY A 48 -10.35 -18.46 1.36
CA GLY A 48 -11.74 -18.95 1.41
C GLY A 48 -12.84 -17.88 1.29
N LEU A 49 -12.47 -16.58 1.25
CA LEU A 49 -13.38 -15.45 1.42
C LEU A 49 -13.51 -14.54 0.18
N GLY A 50 -12.84 -14.86 -0.94
CA GLY A 50 -12.95 -14.10 -2.18
C GLY A 50 -11.61 -13.70 -2.79
N LYS A 51 -11.66 -12.95 -3.89
CA LYS A 51 -10.48 -12.43 -4.60
C LYS A 51 -9.86 -11.29 -3.78
N VAL A 52 -8.55 -11.35 -3.54
CA VAL A 52 -7.77 -10.22 -3.01
C VAL A 52 -7.09 -9.52 -4.17
N VAL A 53 -7.11 -8.20 -4.19
CA VAL A 53 -6.54 -7.38 -5.28
C VAL A 53 -5.64 -6.30 -4.70
N ASN A 54 -4.41 -6.19 -5.16
CA ASN A 54 -3.49 -5.13 -4.72
C ASN A 54 -3.65 -3.87 -5.57
N VAL A 55 -4.75 -3.14 -5.32
CA VAL A 55 -5.03 -1.89 -6.04
C VAL A 55 -3.99 -0.81 -5.73
N GLY A 56 -3.35 -0.89 -4.55
CA GLY A 56 -2.29 0.03 -4.15
C GLY A 56 -1.08 -0.05 -5.06
N VAL A 57 -0.50 -1.25 -5.23
CA VAL A 57 0.66 -1.43 -6.14
C VAL A 57 0.30 -1.06 -7.57
N ARG A 58 -0.89 -1.43 -8.06
CA ARG A 58 -1.37 -1.03 -9.39
C ARG A 58 -1.45 0.47 -9.58
N ARG A 59 -1.83 1.22 -8.54
CA ARG A 59 -1.85 2.68 -8.59
C ARG A 59 -0.44 3.24 -8.63
N LEU A 60 0.49 2.72 -7.82
CA LEU A 60 1.87 3.21 -7.76
C LEU A 60 2.64 3.01 -9.06
N THR A 61 2.40 1.92 -9.80
CA THR A 61 3.07 1.70 -11.09
C THR A 61 2.67 2.71 -12.17
N LEU A 62 1.58 3.46 -11.96
CA LEU A 62 1.15 4.56 -12.82
C LEU A 62 1.71 5.92 -12.40
N CYS A 63 2.37 6.01 -11.24
CA CYS A 63 2.98 7.26 -10.81
C CYS A 63 4.16 7.65 -11.71
N ASP A 64 4.41 8.95 -11.86
CA ASP A 64 5.53 9.47 -12.65
C ASP A 64 6.82 8.79 -12.21
N TRP A 65 7.08 8.80 -10.90
CA TRP A 65 8.27 8.26 -10.29
C TRP A 65 7.91 7.18 -9.27
N LEU A 66 8.71 6.11 -9.24
CA LEU A 66 8.47 4.96 -8.37
C LEU A 66 9.76 4.61 -7.62
N TYR A 67 9.62 4.32 -6.34
CA TYR A 67 10.70 3.98 -5.42
C TYR A 67 10.32 2.75 -4.60
N VAL A 68 11.35 2.04 -4.15
CA VAL A 68 11.22 1.05 -3.09
C VAL A 68 12.10 1.46 -1.91
N ALA A 69 11.55 1.35 -0.71
CA ALA A 69 12.29 1.51 0.53
C ALA A 69 12.32 0.19 1.29
N LEU A 70 13.50 -0.22 1.74
CA LEU A 70 13.71 -1.26 2.74
C LEU A 70 13.42 -0.66 4.11
N THR A 71 12.53 -1.30 4.86
CA THR A 71 12.10 -0.86 6.19
C THR A 71 12.53 -1.83 7.27
N ASP A 72 12.64 -1.35 8.50
CA ASP A 72 12.82 -2.16 9.71
C ASP A 72 11.55 -2.13 10.59
N MET A 73 11.68 -2.63 11.83
CA MET A 73 10.59 -2.69 12.81
C MET A 73 10.19 -1.34 13.42
N ASP A 74 10.99 -0.29 13.21
CA ASP A 74 10.75 1.07 13.67
C ASP A 74 9.92 1.90 12.67
N PHE A 75 9.67 1.36 11.47
CA PHE A 75 8.86 2.03 10.46
C PHE A 75 7.39 2.07 10.86
N ASP A 76 6.82 3.27 10.94
CA ASP A 76 5.41 3.45 11.23
C ASP A 76 4.57 3.26 9.96
N TRP A 77 3.90 2.12 9.89
CA TRP A 77 3.00 1.76 8.79
C TRP A 77 1.72 2.63 8.73
N GLY A 78 1.51 3.49 9.72
CA GLY A 78 0.33 4.33 9.86
C GLY A 78 -0.88 3.59 10.41
N ARG A 79 -1.97 4.32 10.61
CA ARG A 79 -3.24 3.80 11.16
C ARG A 79 -4.33 3.62 10.10
N LYS A 80 -3.95 3.65 8.82
CA LYS A 80 -4.87 3.52 7.70
C LYS A 80 -5.23 2.03 7.49
N PRO A 81 -6.39 1.71 6.90
CA PRO A 81 -6.80 0.34 6.67
C PRO A 81 -5.98 -0.29 5.55
N ASN A 82 -5.24 -1.36 5.85
CA ASN A 82 -4.39 -2.05 4.86
C ASN A 82 -5.15 -3.10 4.06
N LEU A 83 -6.40 -3.38 4.45
CA LEU A 83 -7.28 -4.33 3.78
C LEU A 83 -8.73 -3.82 3.84
N LEU A 84 -9.37 -3.72 2.68
CA LEU A 84 -10.76 -3.32 2.52
C LEU A 84 -11.56 -4.47 1.93
N MET A 85 -12.77 -4.71 2.43
CA MET A 85 -13.75 -5.58 1.78
C MET A 85 -14.81 -4.72 1.11
N LYS A 86 -15.03 -4.94 -0.19
CA LYS A 86 -15.95 -4.15 -1.00
C LYS A 86 -17.02 -5.01 -1.65
N LYS A 87 -18.17 -4.38 -1.89
CA LYS A 87 -19.29 -4.87 -2.70
C LYS A 87 -19.51 -3.85 -3.82
N GLY A 88 -18.98 -4.13 -5.01
CA GLY A 88 -18.78 -3.10 -6.02
C GLY A 88 -17.83 -2.00 -5.49
N ASP A 89 -18.27 -0.75 -5.51
CA ASP A 89 -17.49 0.38 -4.98
C ASP A 89 -17.73 0.66 -3.49
N GLN A 90 -18.73 0.02 -2.88
CA GLN A 90 -19.08 0.26 -1.48
C GLN A 90 -18.13 -0.49 -0.54
N ILE A 91 -17.54 0.21 0.42
CA ILE A 91 -16.79 -0.40 1.54
C ILE A 91 -17.78 -1.02 2.52
N VAL A 92 -17.72 -2.36 2.64
CA VAL A 92 -18.57 -3.17 3.51
C VAL A 92 -17.80 -3.80 4.67
N GLY A 93 -16.47 -3.75 4.63
CA GLY A 93 -15.61 -4.09 5.75
C GLY A 93 -14.21 -3.49 5.60
N GLU A 94 -13.47 -3.40 6.69
CA GLU A 94 -12.12 -2.84 6.72
C GLU A 94 -11.29 -3.41 7.88
N GLU A 95 -9.98 -3.44 7.69
CA GLU A 95 -9.03 -3.62 8.79
C GLU A 95 -8.86 -2.29 9.55
N VAL A 96 -9.01 -2.33 10.87
CA VAL A 96 -8.91 -1.17 11.75
C VAL A 96 -7.77 -1.36 12.72
N SER A 97 -6.74 -0.53 12.64
CA SER A 97 -5.59 -0.56 13.55
C SER A 97 -5.71 0.41 14.73
N ASP A 98 -6.56 1.43 14.64
CA ASP A 98 -6.77 2.43 15.70
C ASP A 98 -7.55 1.84 16.90
N PRO A 99 -6.93 1.73 18.10
CA PRO A 99 -7.58 1.17 19.29
C PRO A 99 -8.86 1.90 19.69
N GLU A 100 -8.93 3.22 19.52
CA GLU A 100 -10.14 3.99 19.88
C GLU A 100 -11.28 3.70 18.90
N LYS A 101 -10.98 3.58 17.60
CA LYS A 101 -11.95 3.14 16.59
C LYS A 101 -12.41 1.71 16.85
N ILE A 102 -11.52 0.78 17.19
CA ILE A 102 -11.87 -0.60 17.57
C ILE A 102 -12.84 -0.61 18.77
N LYS A 103 -12.52 0.15 19.83
CA LYS A 103 -13.35 0.23 21.03
C LYS A 103 -14.73 0.83 20.75
N LYS A 104 -14.82 1.83 19.88
CA LYS A 104 -16.11 2.39 19.45
C LYS A 104 -16.93 1.37 18.67
N LEU A 105 -16.31 0.66 17.72
CA LEU A 105 -16.98 -0.32 16.86
C LEU A 105 -17.40 -1.58 17.62
N SER A 106 -16.70 -1.98 18.68
CA SER A 106 -17.06 -3.16 19.47
C SER A 106 -18.40 -3.02 20.23
N GLY A 107 -18.84 -1.79 20.49
CA GLY A 107 -20.16 -1.50 21.05
C GLY A 107 -21.28 -1.40 20.01
N ASP A 108 -20.95 -1.41 18.72
CA ASP A 108 -21.93 -1.21 17.65
C ASP A 108 -22.58 -2.53 17.23
N ARG A 109 -23.91 -2.63 17.39
CA ARG A 109 -24.69 -3.82 17.02
C ARG A 109 -24.67 -4.10 15.52
N ASN A 110 -24.43 -3.07 14.72
CA ASN A 110 -24.36 -3.16 13.27
C ASN A 110 -22.97 -3.61 12.75
N VAL A 111 -22.00 -3.78 13.65
CA VAL A 111 -20.66 -4.23 13.28
C VAL A 111 -20.46 -5.70 13.68
N TRP A 112 -19.74 -6.44 12.84
CA TRP A 112 -19.21 -7.76 13.17
C TRP A 112 -17.69 -7.76 13.02
N PHE A 113 -16.99 -8.14 14.09
CA PHE A 113 -15.57 -8.47 14.04
C PHE A 113 -15.38 -9.90 13.50
N MET A 114 -14.87 -10.01 12.27
CA MET A 114 -14.46 -11.31 11.70
C MET A 114 -13.15 -11.80 12.32
N HIS A 115 -12.27 -10.86 12.65
CA HIS A 115 -11.02 -11.10 13.36
C HIS A 115 -10.78 -9.93 14.34
N ARG A 116 -9.69 -9.96 15.14
CA ARG A 116 -9.36 -8.95 16.17
C ARG A 116 -9.52 -7.50 15.71
N ASN A 117 -9.17 -7.22 14.46
CA ASN A 117 -9.11 -5.89 13.89
C ASN A 117 -9.86 -5.76 12.55
N PHE A 118 -10.45 -6.83 12.02
CA PHE A 118 -11.21 -6.77 10.77
C PHE A 118 -12.71 -6.69 11.05
N VAL A 119 -13.33 -5.58 10.64
CA VAL A 119 -14.75 -5.29 10.87
C VAL A 119 -15.57 -5.39 9.60
N VAL A 120 -16.80 -5.84 9.73
CA VAL A 120 -17.80 -5.92 8.67
C VAL A 120 -19.07 -5.20 9.10
N TYR A 121 -19.62 -4.37 8.22
CA TYR A 121 -20.83 -3.57 8.44
C TYR A 121 -22.07 -4.34 7.97
N LYS A 122 -22.89 -4.84 8.91
CA LYS A 122 -24.00 -5.76 8.65
C LYS A 122 -25.10 -5.14 7.77
N ASP A 123 -25.29 -3.83 7.82
CA ASP A 123 -26.23 -3.08 6.97
C ASP A 123 -25.77 -2.97 5.51
N ARG A 124 -24.50 -3.24 5.21
CA ARG A 124 -23.92 -3.10 3.87
C ARG A 124 -23.65 -4.42 3.17
N VAL A 125 -23.74 -5.54 3.87
CA VAL A 125 -23.47 -6.87 3.32
C VAL A 125 -24.42 -7.93 3.88
N ALA A 126 -24.93 -8.79 3.01
CA ALA A 126 -25.63 -10.00 3.39
C ALA A 126 -24.60 -11.10 3.67
N PHE A 127 -24.05 -11.14 4.87
CA PHE A 127 -23.03 -12.12 5.26
C PHE A 127 -23.67 -13.42 5.80
N PRO A 128 -23.19 -14.63 5.42
CA PRO A 128 -22.04 -14.91 4.54
C PRO A 128 -22.39 -15.03 3.04
N GLN A 129 -23.65 -14.85 2.65
CA GLN A 129 -24.13 -15.11 1.29
C GLN A 129 -23.35 -14.33 0.23
N ASP A 130 -23.15 -13.03 0.41
CA ASP A 130 -22.44 -12.16 -0.54
C ASP A 130 -20.98 -12.61 -0.75
N VAL A 131 -20.34 -13.10 0.31
CA VAL A 131 -18.97 -13.66 0.25
C VAL A 131 -18.95 -14.99 -0.51
N MET A 132 -19.87 -15.90 -0.15
CA MET A 132 -19.97 -17.21 -0.80
C MET A 132 -20.32 -17.11 -2.29
N GLN A 133 -21.11 -16.11 -2.67
CA GLN A 133 -21.48 -15.83 -4.06
C GLN A 133 -20.41 -15.03 -4.81
N LYS A 134 -19.25 -14.74 -4.20
CA LYS A 134 -18.15 -13.95 -4.77
C LYS A 134 -18.60 -12.55 -5.23
N ILE A 135 -19.61 -11.99 -4.57
CA ILE A 135 -20.07 -10.62 -4.82
C ILE A 135 -19.10 -9.63 -4.16
N CYS A 136 -18.52 -10.02 -3.02
CA CYS A 136 -17.50 -9.24 -2.35
C CYS A 136 -16.08 -9.61 -2.81
N HIS A 137 -15.20 -8.62 -2.81
CA HIS A 137 -13.77 -8.79 -3.00
C HIS A 137 -12.98 -7.96 -1.99
N PHE A 138 -11.71 -8.30 -1.84
CA PHE A 138 -10.78 -7.58 -0.98
C PHE A 138 -9.84 -6.72 -1.81
N GLU A 139 -9.55 -5.52 -1.32
CA GLU A 139 -8.59 -4.60 -1.89
C GLU A 139 -7.52 -4.26 -0.86
N ILE A 140 -6.25 -4.31 -1.25
CA ILE A 140 -5.13 -3.70 -0.53
C ILE A 140 -4.93 -2.31 -1.15
N PRO A 141 -5.29 -1.23 -0.44
CA PRO A 141 -5.25 0.12 -0.98
C PRO A 141 -3.83 0.72 -1.01
N CYS A 142 -3.67 1.82 -1.74
CA CYS A 142 -2.58 2.77 -1.49
C CYS A 142 -3.07 3.88 -0.56
N HIS A 143 -2.12 4.57 0.07
CA HIS A 143 -2.40 5.72 0.93
C HIS A 143 -1.50 6.90 0.59
N LEU A 144 -1.92 8.10 0.99
CA LEU A 144 -1.07 9.27 0.99
C LEU A 144 0.05 9.10 2.02
N ALA A 145 1.29 9.35 1.61
CA ALA A 145 2.45 9.35 2.49
C ALA A 145 2.51 10.67 3.28
N GLU A 146 1.56 10.89 4.20
CA GLU A 146 1.50 12.09 5.07
C GLU A 146 2.78 12.28 5.92
N TRP A 147 3.58 11.22 6.06
CA TRP A 147 4.87 11.18 6.76
C TRP A 147 6.07 11.54 5.88
N CYS A 148 5.86 11.75 4.58
CA CYS A 148 6.90 12.11 3.62
C CYS A 148 6.53 13.47 3.01
N ASP A 149 7.19 14.52 3.49
CA ASP A 149 7.07 15.86 2.91
C ASP A 149 8.40 16.26 2.25
N ILE A 150 8.34 16.65 0.98
CA ILE A 150 9.51 17.05 0.21
C ILE A 150 9.54 18.58 0.18
N GLU A 151 10.20 19.16 1.18
CA GLU A 151 10.38 20.60 1.32
C GLU A 151 11.54 21.11 0.44
N GLU A 152 11.39 21.03 -0.89
CA GLU A 152 12.39 21.57 -1.82
C GLU A 152 11.76 22.59 -2.77
N GLU A 153 12.26 23.83 -2.75
CA GLU A 153 11.68 25.00 -3.44
C GLU A 153 11.51 24.78 -4.95
N HIS A 154 12.37 23.93 -5.53
CA HIS A 154 12.39 23.61 -6.96
C HIS A 154 11.76 22.25 -7.29
N PHE A 155 11.33 21.50 -6.26
CA PHE A 155 10.67 20.21 -6.40
C PHE A 155 9.16 20.36 -6.24
N ARG A 156 8.43 20.31 -7.36
CA ARG A 156 6.96 20.40 -7.32
C ARG A 156 6.34 19.01 -7.39
N CYS A 157 5.87 18.53 -6.25
CA CYS A 157 5.16 17.28 -6.10
C CYS A 157 3.68 17.54 -5.80
N HIS A 158 2.80 16.87 -6.52
CA HIS A 158 1.36 16.94 -6.29
C HIS A 158 0.92 15.99 -5.17
N GLU A 159 1.38 14.74 -5.25
CA GLU A 159 1.02 13.68 -4.31
C GLU A 159 2.14 12.65 -4.19
N ILE A 160 2.36 12.17 -2.97
CA ILE A 160 3.18 11.00 -2.67
C ILE A 160 2.26 9.92 -2.13
N LEU A 161 2.28 8.78 -2.78
CA LEU A 161 1.50 7.61 -2.44
C LEU A 161 2.42 6.50 -1.97
N TYR A 162 1.95 5.65 -1.07
CA TYR A 162 2.63 4.43 -0.68
C TYR A 162 1.68 3.24 -0.63
N ALA A 163 2.23 2.04 -0.81
CA ALA A 163 1.49 0.79 -0.76
C ALA A 163 2.41 -0.36 -0.39
N TRP A 164 1.80 -1.42 0.11
CA TRP A 164 2.51 -2.65 0.47
C TRP A 164 2.52 -3.62 -0.70
N PRO A 165 3.71 -4.12 -1.09
CA PRO A 165 3.79 -5.25 -1.98
C PRO A 165 3.30 -6.52 -1.28
N SER A 166 2.82 -7.48 -2.06
CA SER A 166 2.62 -8.85 -1.60
C SER A 166 3.94 -9.49 -1.16
N THR A 167 3.90 -10.55 -0.35
CA THR A 167 5.12 -11.26 0.08
C THR A 167 6.01 -11.71 -1.08
N PRO A 168 5.49 -12.29 -2.19
CA PRO A 168 6.33 -12.62 -3.34
C PRO A 168 7.00 -11.39 -3.98
N CYS A 169 6.31 -10.25 -3.99
CA CYS A 169 6.82 -9.00 -4.55
C CYS A 169 7.88 -8.37 -3.62
N ASP A 170 7.70 -8.44 -2.30
CA ASP A 170 8.72 -8.07 -1.30
C ASP A 170 10.04 -8.85 -1.51
N VAL A 171 9.95 -10.16 -1.70
CA VAL A 171 11.12 -11.02 -1.98
C VAL A 171 11.82 -10.62 -3.28
N PHE A 172 11.06 -10.34 -4.34
CA PHE A 172 11.61 -9.86 -5.60
C PHE A 172 12.35 -8.53 -5.43
N LEU A 173 11.73 -7.56 -4.76
CA LEU A 173 12.29 -6.24 -4.52
C LEU A 173 13.58 -6.32 -3.70
N LYS A 174 13.59 -7.08 -2.59
CA LYS A 174 14.79 -7.36 -1.78
C LYS A 174 15.93 -7.93 -2.61
N LYS A 175 15.63 -8.93 -3.46
CA LYS A 175 16.64 -9.56 -4.32
C LYS A 175 17.20 -8.60 -5.37
N LYS A 176 16.34 -7.85 -6.07
CA LYS A 176 16.72 -6.97 -7.18
C LYS A 176 17.44 -5.70 -6.70
N TYR A 177 16.97 -5.09 -5.61
CA TYR A 177 17.36 -3.75 -5.19
C TYR A 177 18.22 -3.69 -3.92
N PHE A 178 18.18 -4.74 -3.10
CA PHE A 178 18.83 -4.76 -1.78
C PHE A 178 19.74 -5.99 -1.58
N GLY A 179 20.22 -6.61 -2.67
CA GLY A 179 21.17 -7.71 -2.60
C GLY A 179 20.63 -8.98 -1.92
N GLY A 180 19.31 -9.11 -1.79
CA GLY A 180 18.66 -10.24 -1.12
C GLY A 180 18.65 -10.15 0.40
N SER A 181 18.84 -8.95 0.99
CA SER A 181 18.64 -8.73 2.43
C SER A 181 17.24 -9.15 2.86
N ASP A 182 17.15 -10.23 3.62
CA ASP A 182 15.92 -10.74 4.23
C ASP A 182 16.15 -11.00 5.72
N GLU A 183 16.52 -9.95 6.43
CA GLU A 183 16.67 -10.00 7.88
C GLU A 183 15.30 -10.05 8.55
N ARG A 184 15.22 -10.78 9.66
CA ARG A 184 13.96 -10.88 10.41
C ARG A 184 13.53 -9.48 10.88
N GLY A 185 12.32 -9.08 10.49
CA GLY A 185 11.78 -7.75 10.79
C GLY A 185 12.08 -6.69 9.73
N SER A 186 12.68 -7.09 8.60
CA SER A 186 12.80 -6.23 7.43
C SER A 186 11.67 -6.47 6.42
N GLY A 187 11.19 -5.39 5.81
CA GLY A 187 10.17 -5.42 4.75
C GLY A 187 10.44 -4.38 3.69
N THR A 188 9.59 -4.32 2.68
CA THR A 188 9.65 -3.27 1.67
C THR A 188 8.33 -2.50 1.60
N VAL A 189 8.45 -1.21 1.32
CA VAL A 189 7.32 -0.34 0.98
C VAL A 189 7.60 0.30 -0.37
N LEU A 190 6.56 0.37 -1.21
CA LEU A 190 6.62 1.06 -2.49
C LEU A 190 6.12 2.48 -2.31
N LEU A 191 6.79 3.44 -2.94
CA LEU A 191 6.38 4.83 -2.96
C LEU A 191 6.27 5.34 -4.40
N GLY A 192 5.13 5.93 -4.74
CA GLY A 192 4.91 6.61 -6.01
C GLY A 192 4.86 8.12 -5.80
N VAL A 193 5.63 8.86 -6.58
CA VAL A 193 5.65 10.32 -6.57
C VAL A 193 5.05 10.82 -7.88
N ASN A 194 4.00 11.64 -7.78
CA ASN A 194 3.41 12.34 -8.91
C ASN A 194 3.87 13.79 -8.90
N LEU A 195 4.40 14.23 -10.04
CA LEU A 195 4.93 15.57 -10.21
C LEU A 195 3.83 16.52 -10.63
N ASP A 196 3.95 17.78 -10.22
CA ASP A 196 3.12 18.83 -10.80
C ASP A 196 3.52 19.01 -12.27
N ARG A 197 2.67 18.52 -13.15
CA ARG A 197 2.70 18.90 -14.56
C ARG A 197 2.07 20.28 -14.62
N GLY A 198 2.88 21.33 -14.41
CA GLY A 198 2.41 22.72 -14.48
C GLY A 198 1.44 22.90 -15.64
N GLU A 199 0.31 23.56 -15.38
CA GLU A 199 -0.74 23.77 -16.38
C GLU A 199 -0.10 24.26 -17.69
N LYS A 200 -0.23 23.46 -18.75
CA LYS A 200 -0.06 23.99 -20.10
C LYS A 200 -1.24 24.93 -20.31
N GLY A 201 -1.03 26.21 -20.05
CA GLY A 201 -1.95 27.28 -20.46
C GLY A 201 -2.22 27.27 -21.96
#